data_AF-A0A951P6P6-F1
#
_entry.id   AF-A0A951P6P6-F1
#
_cell.length_a   1.000
_cell.length_b   1.000
_cell.length_c   1.000
_cell.angle_alpha   90.00
_cell.angle_beta   90.00
_cell.angle_gamma   90.00
#
_symmetry.space_group_name_H-M   'P 1'
#
loop_
_entity.id
_entity.type
_entity.pdbx_description
1 polymer ?
#
loop_
_entity_poly.entity_id
_entity_poly.type
_entity_poly.pdbx_seq_one_letter_code
_entity_poly.pdbx_strand_id
1 'polypeptide(L)' 'MPSSQPVIIEKRDQDGSYYQVYDPATQSSKTFSSELETRIWLDRRYYDSPRNW' A
#
# COMPACT_ATOMS: atom_id res chain seq x y z
N MET A 1 -19.82 -2.94 2.77
CA MET A 1 -18.85 -1.99 3.37
C MET A 1 -17.57 -2.08 2.56
N PRO A 2 -17.09 -1.04 1.88
CA PRO A 2 -15.75 -1.10 1.31
C PRO A 2 -14.78 -1.32 2.48
N SER A 3 -14.00 -2.40 2.43
CA SER A 3 -12.97 -2.68 3.42
C SER A 3 -11.99 -1.50 3.44
N SER A 4 -11.79 -0.85 4.59
CA SER A 4 -10.78 0.21 4.76
C SER A 4 -9.33 -0.28 4.57
N GLN A 5 -9.16 -1.55 4.23
CA GLN A 5 -7.88 -2.20 4.00
C GLN A 5 -7.29 -1.76 2.65
N PRO A 6 -5.98 -1.51 2.58
CA PRO A 6 -5.31 -1.24 1.31
C PRO A 6 -5.44 -2.43 0.36
N VAL A 7 -5.65 -2.15 -0.91
CA VAL A 7 -5.61 -3.14 -1.99
C VAL A 7 -4.23 -3.09 -2.63
N ILE A 8 -3.53 -4.21 -2.65
CA ILE A 8 -2.19 -4.33 -3.24
C ILE A 8 -2.30 -5.17 -4.50
N ILE A 9 -1.74 -4.68 -5.59
CA ILE A 9 -1.71 -5.37 -6.88
C ILE A 9 -0.26 -5.43 -7.33
N GLU A 10 0.30 -6.65 -7.42
CA GLU A 10 1.56 -6.86 -8.12
C GLU A 10 1.30 -6.86 -9.63
N LYS A 11 2.07 -6.08 -10.36
CA LYS A 11 2.09 -6.04 -11.81
C LYS A 11 3.50 -6.32 -12.29
N ARG A 12 3.61 -7.01 -13.42
CA ARG A 12 4.88 -7.29 -14.07
C ARG A 12 4.92 -6.62 -15.42
N ASP A 13 5.97 -5.85 -15.66
CA ASP A 13 6.26 -5.15 -16.91
C ASP A 13 7.61 -5.62 -17.47
N GLN A 14 8.01 -5.09 -18.63
CA GLN A 14 9.29 -5.37 -19.29
C GLN A 14 10.50 -4.96 -18.43
N ASP A 15 10.33 -3.94 -17.58
CA ASP A 15 11.36 -3.44 -16.65
C ASP A 15 11.44 -4.23 -15.33
N GLY A 16 10.44 -5.09 -15.04
CA GLY A 16 10.38 -5.89 -13.81
C GLY A 16 9.00 -5.90 -13.16
N SER A 17 8.94 -6.40 -11.92
CA SER A 17 7.71 -6.37 -11.11
C SER A 17 7.60 -5.05 -10.34
N TYR A 18 6.42 -4.45 -10.32
CA TYR A 18 6.07 -3.31 -9.48
C TYR A 18 4.77 -3.55 -8.73
N TYR A 19 4.60 -2.86 -7.61
CA TYR A 19 3.48 -3.01 -6.70
C TYR A 19 2.66 -1.73 -6.67
N GLN A 20 1.39 -1.83 -7.03
CA GLN A 20 0.45 -0.71 -6.93
C GLN A 20 -0.43 -0.92 -5.69
N VAL A 21 -0.44 0.07 -4.80
CA VAL A 21 -1.21 0.05 -3.56
C VAL A 21 -2.27 1.14 -3.62
N TYR A 22 -3.52 0.76 -3.45
CA TYR A 22 -4.66 1.66 -3.33
C TYR A 22 -5.13 1.72 -1.88
N ASP A 23 -5.21 2.94 -1.35
CA ASP A 23 -5.60 3.26 0.00
C ASP A 23 -7.02 3.86 0.01
N PRO A 24 -8.05 3.10 0.39
CA PRO A 24 -9.42 3.62 0.40
C PRO A 24 -9.66 4.61 1.55
N ALA A 25 -8.83 4.65 2.59
CA ALA A 25 -9.01 5.56 3.72
C ALA A 25 -8.57 7.00 3.37
N THR A 26 -7.53 7.12 2.56
CA THR A 26 -6.97 8.40 2.10
C THR A 26 -7.28 8.69 0.62
N GLN A 27 -8.04 7.80 -0.04
CA GLN A 27 -8.34 7.84 -1.47
C GLN A 27 -7.09 8.05 -2.34
N SER A 28 -5.97 7.49 -1.90
CA SER A 28 -4.66 7.70 -2.50
C SER A 28 -4.11 6.41 -3.08
N SER A 29 -3.35 6.51 -4.17
CA SER A 29 -2.62 5.40 -4.74
C SER A 29 -1.12 5.66 -4.69
N LYS A 30 -0.34 4.60 -4.48
CA LYS A 30 1.11 4.60 -4.54
C LYS A 30 1.63 3.44 -5.36
N THR A 31 2.78 3.62 -5.96
CA THR A 31 3.47 2.58 -6.73
C THR A 31 4.87 2.40 -6.14
N PHE A 32 5.28 1.15 -5.96
CA PHE A 32 6.57 0.76 -5.42
C PHE A 32 7.26 -0.21 -6.37
N SER A 33 8.58 -0.17 -6.43
CA SER A 33 9.37 -1.06 -7.30
C SER A 33 9.79 -2.36 -6.59
N SER A 34 9.40 -2.52 -5.32
CA SER A 34 9.77 -3.68 -4.51
C SER A 34 8.74 -4.02 -3.44
N GLU A 35 8.66 -5.31 -3.11
CA GLU A 35 7.80 -5.82 -2.04
C GLU A 35 8.20 -5.23 -0.68
N LEU A 36 9.50 -5.04 -0.44
CA LEU A 36 10.03 -4.47 0.80
C LEU A 36 9.53 -3.04 1.05
N GLU A 37 9.52 -2.20 0.02
CA GLU A 37 9.01 -0.83 0.12
C GLU A 37 7.50 -0.80 0.42
N THR A 38 6.76 -1.70 -0.24
CA THR A 38 5.33 -1.92 0.05
C THR A 38 5.12 -2.35 1.50
N ARG A 39 5.96 -3.30 1.96
CA ARG A 39 6.24 -3.70 3.36
C ARG A 39 6.20 -2.52 4.33
N ILE A 40 7.20 -1.66 4.14
CA ILE A 40 7.49 -0.50 5.00
C ILE A 40 6.34 0.51 4.97
N TRP A 41 5.74 0.75 3.81
CA TRP A 41 4.62 1.69 3.69
C TRP A 41 3.38 1.21 4.45
N LEU A 42 3.03 -0.08 4.33
CA LEU A 42 1.91 -0.68 5.06
C LEU A 42 2.14 -0.60 6.56
N ASP A 43 3.35 -0.96 7.01
CA ASP A 43 3.74 -0.90 8.41
C ASP A 43 3.57 0.52 8.97
N ARG A 44 4.14 1.52 8.30
CA ARG A 44 3.94 2.93 8.66
C ARG A 44 2.46 3.29 8.72
N ARG A 45 1.64 2.91 7.75
CA ARG A 45 0.20 3.22 7.78
C ARG A 45 -0.50 2.66 9.03
N TYR A 46 -0.19 1.43 9.42
CA TYR A 46 -0.81 0.77 10.58
C TYR A 46 -0.30 1.32 11.92
N TYR A 47 0.97 1.73 12.00
CA TYR A 47 1.58 2.23 13.24
C TYR A 47 1.56 3.76 13.40
N ASP A 48 1.47 4.51 12.30
CA ASP A 48 1.40 5.98 12.27
C ASP A 48 -0.04 6.50 12.39
N SER A 49 -1.04 5.63 12.19
CA SER A 49 -2.41 5.97 12.59
C SER A 49 -2.41 6.23 14.10
N PRO A 50 -2.74 7.46 14.57
CA PRO A 50 -2.80 7.73 15.99
C PRO A 50 -3.80 6.76 16.59
N ARG A 51 -3.24 5.83 17.36
CA ARG A 51 -3.98 4.89 18.19
C ARG A 51 -4.74 5.78 19.18
N ASN A 52 -5.97 6.17 18.84
CA ASN A 52 -6.88 6.81 19.77
C ASN A 52 -7.19 5.76 20.84
N TRP A 53 -6.40 5.78 21.91
CA TRP A 53 -6.73 5.15 23.18
C TRP A 53 -7.64 6.08 23.97
#